data_AF-A0A1H1LNV4-F1
#
_entry.id   AF-A0A1H1LNV4-F1
#
_cell.length_a   1.000
_cell.length_b   1.000
_cell.length_c   1.000
_cell.angle_alpha   90.00
_cell.angle_beta   90.00
_cell.angle_gamma   90.00
#
_symmetry.space_group_name_H-M   'P 1'
#
loop_
_entity.id
_entity.type
_entity.pdbx_description
1 polymer ?
#
loop_
_entity_poly.entity_id
_entity_poly.type
_entity_poly.pdbx_seq_one_letter_code
_entity_poly.pdbx_strand_id
1 'polypeptide(L)'
;MLGLCAAAVIWAARLVIALRNRTPSWSFAVAPIGALIVLVLVVMTVPLQMRWGLSKPAFDAVVEDAALATSEQVDIRKASWIGLYHISRVTRVPGGFVFYEANGSLFDHAGFAYLPDGPTPRLENGSFESPTFRHLGGPWYTFTASW
;
A
#
# COMPACT_ATOMS: atom_id res chain seq x y z
N MET A 1 1.43 -15.12 8.08
CA MET A 1 0.81 -15.68 6.85
C MET A 1 0.88 -17.21 6.78
N LEU A 2 2.02 -17.86 7.04
CA LEU A 2 2.15 -19.33 7.03
C LEU A 2 1.14 -20.09 7.90
N GLY A 3 0.83 -19.59 9.11
CA GLY A 3 -0.13 -20.24 10.00
C GLY A 3 -1.58 -20.29 9.47
N LEU A 4 -2.00 -19.29 8.69
CA LEU A 4 -3.34 -19.23 8.11
C LEU A 4 -3.47 -20.20 6.92
N CYS A 5 -2.44 -20.31 6.09
CA CYS A 5 -2.41 -21.28 4.99
C CYS A 5 -2.42 -22.71 5.53
N ALA A 6 -1.64 -23.01 6.58
CA ALA A 6 -1.63 -24.32 7.22
C ALA A 6 -3.00 -24.66 7.82
N ALA A 7 -3.64 -23.70 8.51
CA ALA A 7 -4.98 -23.88 9.05
C ALA A 7 -6.02 -24.16 7.93
N ALA A 8 -5.94 -23.45 6.80
CA ALA A 8 -6.83 -23.66 5.66
C ALA A 8 -6.67 -25.06 5.03
N VAL A 9 -5.44 -25.54 4.86
CA VAL A 9 -5.16 -26.88 4.31
C VAL A 9 -5.65 -27.99 5.25
N ILE A 10 -5.38 -27.85 6.56
CA ILE A 10 -5.85 -28.80 7.58
C ILE A 10 -7.39 -28.83 7.60
N TRP A 11 -8.04 -27.68 7.45
CA TRP A 11 -9.50 -27.59 7.40
C TRP A 11 -10.10 -28.16 6.11
N ALA A 12 -9.50 -27.91 4.95
CA ALA A 12 -9.93 -28.51 3.69
C ALA A 12 -9.86 -30.04 3.76
N ALA A 13 -8.78 -30.58 4.33
CA ALA A 13 -8.65 -32.02 4.57
C ALA A 13 -9.75 -32.55 5.51
N ARG A 14 -10.05 -31.86 6.62
CA ARG A 14 -11.12 -32.24 7.55
C ARG A 14 -12.51 -32.17 6.94
N LEU A 15 -12.78 -31.17 6.10
CA LEU A 15 -14.06 -31.02 5.38
C LEU A 15 -14.26 -32.17 4.40
N VAL A 16 -13.23 -32.51 3.62
CA VAL A 16 -13.25 -33.67 2.69
C VAL A 16 -13.49 -34.98 3.45
N ILE A 17 -12.83 -35.17 4.59
CA ILE A 17 -13.04 -36.35 5.45
C ILE A 17 -14.47 -36.39 6.02
N ALA A 18 -15.02 -35.26 6.48
CA ALA A 18 -16.37 -35.19 7.05
C ALA A 18 -17.46 -35.42 5.99
N LEU A 19 -17.31 -34.85 4.79
CA LEU A 19 -18.18 -35.11 3.63
C LEU A 19 -18.12 -36.58 3.21
N ARG A 20 -16.92 -37.18 3.22
CA ARG A 20 -16.72 -38.61 2.94
C ARG A 20 -17.38 -39.50 4.00
N ASN A 21 -17.39 -39.08 5.25
CA ASN A 21 -17.94 -39.84 6.37
C ASN A 21 -19.44 -39.57 6.63
N ARG A 22 -20.09 -38.70 5.84
CA ARG A 22 -21.54 -38.36 5.91
C ARG A 22 -22.04 -37.94 7.30
N THR A 23 -21.22 -37.27 8.11
CA THR A 23 -21.60 -36.75 9.44
C THR A 23 -21.53 -35.21 9.52
N PRO A 24 -22.28 -34.45 8.70
CA PRO A 24 -22.23 -33.00 8.78
C PRO A 24 -22.96 -32.52 10.05
N SER A 25 -22.21 -32.06 11.06
CA SER A 25 -22.79 -31.35 12.21
C SER A 25 -22.77 -29.84 11.96
N TRP A 26 -23.78 -29.11 12.45
CA TRP A 26 -23.92 -27.64 12.27
C TRP A 26 -22.67 -26.87 12.74
N SER A 27 -21.95 -27.40 13.73
CA SER A 27 -20.68 -26.83 14.21
C SER A 27 -19.60 -26.68 13.12
N PHE A 28 -19.66 -27.50 12.06
CA PHE A 28 -18.75 -27.39 10.90
C PHE A 28 -19.07 -26.21 9.97
N ALA A 29 -20.24 -25.58 10.05
CA ALA A 29 -20.63 -24.47 9.19
C ALA A 29 -20.27 -23.08 9.78
N VAL A 30 -20.16 -22.95 11.10
CA VAL A 30 -19.86 -21.67 11.77
C VAL A 30 -18.41 -21.26 11.55
N ALA A 31 -17.48 -22.22 11.63
CA ALA A 31 -16.05 -21.99 11.41
C ALA A 31 -15.69 -21.47 10.00
N PRO A 32 -16.19 -22.04 8.88
CA PRO A 32 -15.87 -21.55 7.54
C PRO A 32 -16.47 -20.17 7.26
N ILE A 33 -17.64 -19.83 7.82
CA ILE A 33 -18.20 -18.49 7.69
C ILE A 33 -17.28 -17.46 8.38
N GLY A 34 -16.80 -17.76 9.59
CA GLY A 34 -15.83 -16.91 10.27
C GLY A 34 -14.53 -16.75 9.49
N ALA A 35 -13.98 -17.84 8.94
CA ALA A 35 -12.78 -17.81 8.13
C ALA A 35 -12.96 -17.01 6.83
N LEU A 36 -14.15 -17.10 6.22
CA LEU A 36 -14.49 -16.37 5.00
C LEU A 36 -14.66 -14.88 5.28
N ILE A 37 -15.26 -14.50 6.42
CA ILE A 37 -15.31 -13.10 6.87
C ILE A 37 -13.90 -12.55 7.10
N VAL A 38 -13.03 -13.28 7.79
CA VAL A 38 -11.63 -12.86 8.01
C VAL A 38 -10.89 -12.75 6.68
N LEU A 39 -11.06 -13.72 5.78
CA LEU A 39 -10.47 -13.67 4.44
C LEU A 39 -10.97 -12.46 3.65
N VAL A 40 -12.27 -12.18 3.67
CA VAL A 40 -12.87 -10.99 3.06
C VAL A 40 -12.29 -9.74 3.69
N LEU A 41 -12.13 -9.68 5.01
CA LEU A 41 -11.52 -8.53 5.69
C LEU A 41 -10.05 -8.34 5.30
N VAL A 42 -9.30 -9.43 5.13
CA VAL A 42 -7.90 -9.42 4.70
C VAL A 42 -7.76 -9.06 3.21
N VAL A 43 -8.69 -9.51 2.36
CA VAL A 43 -8.75 -9.12 0.94
C VAL A 43 -9.25 -7.67 0.81
N MET A 44 -10.12 -7.21 1.70
CA MET A 44 -10.54 -5.81 1.85
C MET A 44 -9.38 -4.93 2.33
N THR A 45 -8.42 -5.45 3.10
CA THR A 45 -7.07 -4.85 3.20
C THR A 45 -6.26 -5.18 1.94
N VAL A 46 -6.75 -4.65 0.82
CA VAL A 46 -6.26 -4.85 -0.55
C VAL A 46 -4.72 -4.90 -0.59
N PRO A 47 -4.10 -5.92 -1.23
CA PRO A 47 -2.66 -5.99 -1.39
C PRO A 47 -2.11 -4.65 -1.86
N LEU A 48 -1.02 -4.17 -1.26
CA LEU A 48 -0.45 -2.85 -1.55
C LEU A 48 -0.35 -2.56 -3.06
N GLN A 49 0.04 -3.56 -3.85
CA GLN A 49 0.14 -3.46 -5.31
C GLN A 49 -1.20 -3.24 -6.01
N MET A 50 -2.28 -3.87 -5.54
CA MET A 50 -3.63 -3.65 -6.08
C MET A 50 -4.15 -2.25 -5.69
N ARG A 51 -3.96 -1.82 -4.44
CA ARG A 51 -4.35 -0.47 -3.98
C ARG A 51 -3.58 0.61 -4.73
N TRP A 52 -2.29 0.37 -4.96
CA TRP A 52 -1.44 1.20 -5.78
C TRP A 52 -1.92 1.23 -7.23
N GLY A 53 -2.18 0.08 -7.85
CA GLY A 53 -2.66 0.01 -9.23
C GLY A 53 -3.94 0.80 -9.48
N LEU A 54 -4.89 0.76 -8.53
CA LEU A 54 -6.13 1.55 -8.59
C LEU A 54 -5.91 3.05 -8.36
N SER A 55 -4.89 3.42 -7.59
CA SER A 55 -4.59 4.82 -7.25
C SER A 55 -3.67 5.48 -8.28
N LYS A 56 -2.85 4.70 -8.99
CA LYS A 56 -1.82 5.19 -9.91
C LYS A 56 -2.34 6.26 -10.90
N PRO A 57 -3.50 6.10 -11.57
CA PRO A 57 -3.98 7.13 -12.50
C PRO A 57 -4.23 8.49 -11.83
N ALA A 58 -4.70 8.50 -10.58
CA ALA A 58 -4.91 9.75 -9.83
C ALA A 58 -3.59 10.42 -9.45
N PHE A 59 -2.56 9.62 -9.14
CA PHE A 59 -1.21 10.13 -8.89
C PHE A 59 -0.55 10.67 -10.17
N ASP A 60 -0.70 9.96 -11.30
CA ASP A 60 -0.20 10.40 -12.60
C ASP A 60 -0.81 11.76 -13.00
N ALA A 61 -2.12 11.96 -12.80
CA ALA A 61 -2.79 13.24 -13.05
C ALA A 61 -2.21 14.39 -12.20
N VAL A 62 -1.91 14.14 -10.92
CA VAL A 62 -1.29 15.15 -10.06
C VAL A 62 0.13 15.49 -10.52
N VAL A 63 0.90 14.50 -11.00
CA VAL A 63 2.23 14.75 -11.56
C VAL A 63 2.14 15.58 -12.84
N GLU A 64 1.16 15.30 -13.71
CA GLU A 64 0.92 16.06 -14.93
C GLU A 64 0.55 17.52 -14.63
N ASP A 65 -0.41 17.74 -13.73
CA ASP A 65 -0.80 19.08 -13.27
C ASP A 65 0.37 19.82 -12.60
N ALA A 66 1.12 19.12 -11.74
CA ALA A 66 2.27 19.66 -11.03
C ALA A 66 3.46 19.95 -11.95
N ALA A 67 3.62 19.22 -13.05
CA ALA A 67 4.66 19.48 -14.05
C ALA A 67 4.42 20.81 -14.77
N LEU A 68 3.15 21.18 -14.97
CA LEU A 68 2.75 22.46 -15.53
C LEU A 68 2.92 23.63 -14.54
N ALA A 69 2.95 23.36 -13.23
CA ALA A 69 3.21 24.37 -12.22
C ALA A 69 4.71 24.75 -12.15
N THR A 70 5.00 26.06 -12.16
CA THR A 70 6.37 26.60 -12.02
C THR A 70 6.86 26.63 -10.56
N SER A 71 5.96 26.51 -9.60
CA SER A 71 6.30 26.57 -8.17
C SER A 71 7.07 25.32 -7.72
N GLU A 72 8.12 25.53 -6.91
CA GLU A 72 8.91 24.46 -6.28
C GLU A 72 8.11 23.66 -5.25
N GLN A 73 7.05 24.26 -4.70
CA GLN A 73 6.11 23.59 -3.82
C GLN A 73 4.74 23.51 -4.50
N VAL A 74 4.27 22.29 -4.74
CA VAL A 74 2.88 22.04 -5.13
C VAL A 74 2.07 22.19 -3.85
N ASP A 75 1.43 23.35 -3.72
CA ASP A 75 0.84 23.77 -2.46
C ASP A 75 -0.50 23.07 -2.22
N ILE A 76 -0.44 21.78 -1.90
CA ILE A 76 -1.58 21.04 -1.36
C ILE A 76 -1.72 21.45 0.11
N ARG A 77 -2.18 22.70 0.37
CA ARG A 77 -2.30 23.29 1.71
C ARG A 77 -3.20 22.49 2.67
N LYS A 78 -3.91 21.48 2.18
CA LYS A 78 -4.77 20.60 2.98
C LYS A 78 -4.52 19.17 2.59
N ALA A 79 -4.32 18.30 3.59
CA ALA A 79 -4.28 16.87 3.36
C ALA A 79 -5.51 16.45 2.53
N SER A 80 -5.25 15.77 1.43
CA SER A 80 -6.28 15.40 0.46
C SER A 80 -6.12 13.95 0.04
N TRP A 81 -7.24 13.33 -0.30
CA TRP A 81 -7.24 11.98 -0.84
C TRP A 81 -6.77 12.00 -2.29
N ILE A 82 -5.71 11.24 -2.58
CA ILE A 82 -5.24 10.94 -3.94
C ILE A 82 -5.42 9.43 -4.14
N GLY A 83 -6.39 9.06 -4.96
CA GLY A 83 -6.84 7.66 -5.06
C GLY A 83 -7.30 7.13 -3.70
N LEU A 84 -6.74 5.99 -3.26
CA LEU A 84 -7.04 5.40 -1.96
C LEU A 84 -6.08 5.84 -0.83
N TYR A 85 -5.25 6.87 -1.05
CA TYR A 85 -4.22 7.31 -0.10
C TYR A 85 -4.51 8.72 0.40
N HIS A 86 -4.36 8.92 1.71
CA HIS A 86 -4.49 10.24 2.31
C HIS A 86 -3.12 10.91 2.31
N ILE A 87 -2.93 11.91 1.45
CA ILE A 87 -1.64 12.58 1.24
C ILE A 87 -1.65 13.91 1.97
N SER A 88 -0.65 14.15 2.81
CA SER A 88 -0.51 15.38 3.61
C SER A 88 0.27 16.46 2.89
N ARG A 89 1.20 16.09 2.02
CA ARG A 89 2.13 17.01 1.34
C ARG A 89 2.67 16.41 0.06
N VAL A 90 2.89 17.26 -0.93
CA VAL A 90 3.66 16.94 -2.13
C VAL A 90 4.77 17.95 -2.31
N THR A 91 5.99 17.45 -2.52
CA THR A 91 7.20 18.27 -2.67
C THR A 91 7.84 17.95 -4.01
N ARG A 92 8.21 18.98 -4.77
CA ARG A 92 9.06 18.79 -5.95
C ARG A 92 10.49 18.56 -5.48
N VAL A 93 11.15 17.56 -6.05
CA VAL A 93 12.54 17.22 -5.78
C VAL A 93 13.32 17.24 -7.08
N PRO A 94 14.67 17.33 -7.06
CA PRO A 94 15.47 17.22 -8.27
C PRO A 94 15.13 15.90 -9.00
N GLY A 95 14.60 16.03 -10.22
CA GLY A 95 14.24 14.89 -11.06
C GLY A 95 12.87 14.25 -10.77
N GLY A 96 12.02 14.82 -9.92
CA GLY A 96 10.70 14.22 -9.66
C GLY A 96 9.85 14.85 -8.58
N PHE A 97 8.97 14.04 -7.98
CA PHE A 97 8.03 14.47 -6.94
C PHE A 97 7.94 13.45 -5.80
N VAL A 98 7.78 13.93 -4.57
CA VAL A 98 7.61 13.11 -3.36
C VAL A 98 6.28 13.44 -2.71
N PHE A 99 5.49 12.40 -2.43
CA PHE A 99 4.16 12.44 -1.83
C PHE A 99 4.25 11.83 -0.43
N TYR A 100 3.94 12.61 0.61
CA TYR A 100 3.95 12.18 2.00
C TYR A 100 2.56 11.69 2.42
N GLU A 101 2.47 10.46 2.93
CA GLU A 101 1.21 9.91 3.43
C GLU A 101 0.91 10.48 4.83
N ALA A 102 -0.31 10.97 5.04
CA ALA A 102 -0.74 11.52 6.32
C ALA A 102 -0.86 10.46 7.43
N ASN A 103 -1.10 9.20 7.04
CA ASN A 103 -1.21 8.05 7.93
C ASN A 103 0.07 7.20 7.96
N GLY A 104 1.21 7.75 7.51
CA GLY A 104 2.51 7.10 7.72
C GLY A 104 2.73 6.80 9.20
N SER A 105 3.52 5.76 9.49
CA SER A 105 3.92 5.38 10.85
C SER A 105 4.19 6.62 11.72
N LEU A 106 3.69 6.63 12.96
CA LEU A 106 3.81 7.76 13.91
C LEU A 106 5.25 8.28 14.09
N PHE A 107 6.25 7.50 13.70
CA PHE A 107 7.68 7.81 13.81
C PHE A 107 8.46 7.75 12.48
N ASP A 108 7.85 7.30 11.37
CA ASP A 108 8.53 7.19 10.07
C ASP A 108 7.78 7.98 8.99
N HIS A 109 8.51 8.79 8.24
CA HIS A 109 7.97 9.42 7.03
C HIS A 109 7.85 8.35 5.95
N ALA A 110 6.62 7.98 5.61
CA ALA A 110 6.33 7.04 4.54
C ALA A 110 5.51 7.69 3.44
N GLY A 111 5.65 7.19 2.22
CA GLY A 111 4.90 7.71 1.10
C GLY A 111 5.29 7.14 -0.25
N PHE A 112 5.08 7.96 -1.29
CA PHE A 112 5.28 7.61 -2.68
C PHE A 112 6.20 8.63 -3.35
N ALA A 113 7.00 8.18 -4.32
CA ALA A 113 7.88 9.03 -5.08
C ALA A 113 7.73 8.72 -6.57
N TYR A 114 7.59 9.79 -7.36
CA TYR A 114 7.68 9.76 -8.82
C TYR A 114 9.10 10.17 -9.21
N LEU A 115 9.89 9.20 -9.68
CA LEU A 115 11.31 9.35 -9.99
C LEU A 115 11.60 8.63 -11.32
N PRO A 116 11.39 9.29 -12.48
CA PRO A 116 11.60 8.70 -13.80
C PRO A 116 13.05 8.24 -14.03
N ASP A 117 14.02 8.99 -13.51
CA ASP A 117 15.44 8.65 -13.59
C ASP A 117 15.93 7.78 -12.41
N GLY A 118 15.01 7.42 -11.51
CA GLY A 118 15.28 6.65 -10.29
C GLY A 118 15.74 7.49 -9.08
N PRO A 119 15.87 6.86 -7.90
CA PRO A 119 16.33 7.53 -6.69
C PRO A 119 17.78 7.99 -6.83
N THR A 120 18.04 9.27 -6.57
CA THR A 120 19.39 9.84 -6.56
C THR A 120 19.86 10.11 -5.13
N PRO A 121 21.17 10.06 -4.83
CA PRO A 121 21.70 10.37 -3.50
C PRO A 121 21.37 11.80 -3.02
N ARG A 122 21.03 12.72 -3.94
CA ARG A 122 20.61 14.09 -3.59
C ARG A 122 19.25 14.16 -2.89
N LEU A 123 18.46 13.08 -2.93
CA LEU A 123 17.22 12.97 -2.15
C LEU A 123 17.52 12.77 -0.64
N GLU A 124 18.73 12.32 -0.30
CA GLU A 124 19.21 12.15 1.07
C GLU A 124 19.77 13.48 1.62
N ASN A 125 18.99 14.56 1.55
CA ASN A 125 19.44 15.92 1.87
C ASN A 125 19.65 16.19 3.39
N GLY A 126 19.87 15.15 4.20
CA GLY A 126 20.11 15.26 5.65
C GLY A 126 18.86 15.50 6.51
N SER A 127 17.67 15.52 5.92
CA SER A 127 16.40 15.61 6.66
C SER A 127 15.81 14.24 7.06
N PHE A 128 16.46 13.14 6.67
CA PHE A 128 16.02 11.76 6.92
C PHE A 128 17.22 10.84 7.16
N GLU A 129 17.10 9.85 8.04
CA GLU A 129 18.04 8.74 8.13
C GLU A 129 17.73 7.76 7.00
N SER A 130 18.56 7.78 5.94
CA SER A 130 18.60 6.84 4.81
C SER A 130 17.23 6.32 4.30
N PRO A 131 16.49 7.09 3.46
CA PRO A 131 15.22 6.64 2.90
C PRO A 131 15.39 5.36 2.09
N THR A 132 14.65 4.31 2.46
CA THR A 132 14.60 3.06 1.69
C THR A 132 13.51 3.15 0.63
N PHE A 133 13.90 3.02 -0.64
CA PHE A 133 12.97 3.03 -1.77
C PHE A 133 12.68 1.61 -2.25
N ARG A 134 11.40 1.30 -2.48
CA ARG A 134 10.93 0.06 -3.11
C ARG A 134 10.13 0.38 -4.36
N HIS A 135 10.47 -0.26 -5.47
CA HIS A 135 9.81 -0.05 -6.76
C HIS A 135 8.37 -0.57 -6.76
N LEU A 136 7.46 0.22 -7.32
CA LEU A 136 6.04 -0.14 -7.47
C LEU A 136 5.62 -0.37 -8.94
N GLY A 137 6.49 -0.03 -9.89
CA GLY A 137 6.26 -0.18 -11.33
C GLY A 137 6.30 1.15 -12.09
N GLY A 138 6.96 1.16 -13.25
CA GLY A 138 7.19 2.39 -14.03
C GLY A 138 8.10 3.37 -13.28
N PRO A 139 7.83 4.68 -13.31
CA PRO A 139 8.63 5.69 -12.60
C PRO A 139 8.29 5.80 -11.10
N TRP A 140 7.52 4.87 -10.53
CA TRP A 140 6.95 4.99 -9.19
C TRP A 140 7.64 4.10 -8.14
N TYR A 141 7.83 4.70 -6.96
CA TYR A 141 8.46 4.07 -5.80
C TYR A 141 7.63 4.35 -4.55
N THR A 142 7.67 3.44 -3.58
CA THR A 142 7.31 3.74 -2.19
C THR A 142 8.58 3.95 -1.39
N PHE A 143 8.53 4.88 -0.44
CA PHE A 143 9.66 5.12 0.44
C PHE A 143 9.22 5.07 1.91
N THR A 144 10.17 4.68 2.75
CA THR A 144 10.09 4.81 4.20
C THR A 144 11.39 5.44 4.68
N ALA A 145 11.28 6.44 5.54
CA ALA A 145 12.40 7.13 6.15
C ALA A 145 12.19 7.16 7.66
N SER A 146 13.16 6.64 8.40
CA SER A 146 13.26 6.84 9.84
C SER A 146 13.96 8.16 10.14
N TRP A 147 13.68 8.71 11.33
CA TRP A 147 14.40 9.87 11.87
C TRP A 147 15.67 9.45 12.61
#